data_AF-A0A925TPW2-F1
#
_entry.id   AF-A0A925TPW2-F1
#
_cell.length_a   1.000
_cell.length_b   1.000
_cell.length_c   1.000
_cell.angle_alpha   90.00
_cell.angle_beta   90.00
_cell.angle_gamma   90.00
#
_symmetry.space_group_name_H-M   'P 1'
#
loop_
_entity.id
_entity.type
_entity.pdbx_description
1 polymer ?
#
loop_
_entity_poly.entity_id
_entity_poly.type
_entity_poly.pdbx_seq_one_letter_code
_entity_poly.pdbx_strand_id
1 'polypeptide(L)'
;MKPNLSLKLLLLSVIISVIHHIDHVLRIDHSGWPFLPRVTPFTFSLLAYPIFLLIFLAQAKPWYRVAGTAVLFLFATLAHIFFEPMRDKFHTWAYRSNLPGHVGEQNMLGFNSEFLGVCSIVIAVLLSLALLATLLSFIADVSRGSDNKEAPPVR
;
A
#
# COMPACT_ATOMS: atom_id res chain seq x y z
N MET A 1 -22.92 13.36 4.79
CA MET A 1 -23.06 12.21 3.86
C MET A 1 -22.30 11.02 4.41
N LYS A 2 -22.90 9.83 4.46
CA LYS A 2 -22.17 8.60 4.83
C LYS A 2 -21.18 8.27 3.71
N PRO A 3 -19.92 7.92 4.00
CA PRO A 3 -18.95 7.55 2.97
C PRO A 3 -19.45 6.29 2.24
N ASN A 4 -19.40 6.30 0.91
CA ASN A 4 -19.70 5.12 0.10
C ASN A 4 -18.60 4.06 0.26
N LEU A 5 -18.89 2.81 -0.13
CA LEU A 5 -17.99 1.67 0.09
C LEU A 5 -16.57 1.93 -0.45
N SER A 6 -16.46 2.47 -1.66
CA SER A 6 -15.18 2.78 -2.31
C SER A 6 -14.31 3.75 -1.49
N LEU A 7 -14.93 4.76 -0.87
CA LEU A 7 -14.22 5.70 -0.01
C LEU A 7 -13.75 5.04 1.30
N LYS A 8 -14.54 4.13 1.87
CA LYS A 8 -14.15 3.36 3.06
C LYS A 8 -12.98 2.43 2.75
N LEU A 9 -13.00 1.75 1.60
CA LEU A 9 -11.91 0.88 1.14
C LEU A 9 -10.62 1.67 0.86
N LEU A 10 -10.74 2.86 0.26
CA LEU A 10 -9.61 3.76 0.06
C LEU A 10 -9.00 4.19 1.40
N LEU A 11 -9.84 4.60 2.36
CA LEU A 11 -9.38 4.98 3.70
C LEU A 11 -8.70 3.80 4.42
N LEU A 12 -9.27 2.60 4.31
CA LEU A 12 -8.65 1.39 4.84
C LEU A 12 -7.27 1.14 4.21
N SER A 13 -7.15 1.31 2.89
CA SER A 13 -5.88 1.18 2.18
C SER A 13 -4.82 2.17 2.68
N VAL A 14 -5.21 3.41 2.98
CA VAL A 14 -4.31 4.41 3.59
C VAL A 14 -3.84 3.97 4.96
N ILE A 15 -4.76 3.52 5.82
CA ILE A 15 -4.41 3.08 7.18
C ILE A 15 -3.43 1.91 7.13
N ILE A 16 -3.71 0.90 6.31
CA ILE A 16 -2.80 -0.26 6.15
C ILE A 16 -1.47 0.18 5.54
N SER A 17 -1.47 1.12 4.58
CA SER A 17 -0.24 1.66 4.00
C SER A 17 0.64 2.37 5.03
N VAL A 18 0.04 3.14 5.96
CA VAL A 18 0.77 3.75 7.09
C VAL A 18 1.38 2.68 7.99
N ILE A 19 0.58 1.68 8.40
CA ILE A 19 1.07 0.57 9.22
C ILE A 19 2.21 -0.17 8.51
N HIS A 20 2.09 -0.40 7.22
CA HIS A 20 3.11 -1.05 6.40
C HIS A 20 4.41 -0.24 6.32
N HIS A 21 4.36 1.09 6.19
CA HIS A 21 5.56 1.91 6.24
C HIS A 21 6.18 2.00 7.65
N ILE A 22 5.37 1.94 8.71
CA ILE A 22 5.89 1.82 10.08
C ILE A 22 6.69 0.50 10.24
N ASP A 23 6.15 -0.61 9.75
CA ASP A 23 6.84 -1.91 9.71
C ASP A 23 8.20 -1.80 9.00
N HIS A 24 8.29 -1.09 7.88
CA HIS A 24 9.56 -0.81 7.20
C HIS A 24 10.57 -0.03 8.00
N VAL A 25 10.13 1.03 8.66
CA VAL A 25 11.01 1.84 9.53
C VAL A 25 11.55 0.97 10.66
N LEU A 26 10.67 0.21 11.32
CA LEU A 26 11.04 -0.65 12.43
C LEU A 26 12.02 -1.76 12.03
N ARG A 27 11.95 -2.26 10.79
CA ARG A 27 12.89 -3.27 10.31
C ARG A 27 14.28 -2.78 9.93
N ILE A 28 14.48 -1.46 9.79
CA ILE A 28 15.76 -0.80 9.40
C ILE A 28 16.22 -1.12 7.97
N ASP A 29 16.27 -2.40 7.61
CA ASP A 29 16.95 -2.94 6.43
C ASP A 29 16.39 -2.49 5.08
N HIS A 30 15.11 -2.13 5.02
CA HIS A 30 14.46 -1.60 3.82
C HIS A 30 14.15 -0.11 3.90
N SER A 31 14.04 0.47 5.10
CA SER A 31 13.80 1.92 5.25
C SER A 31 15.03 2.75 4.91
N GLY A 32 16.22 2.12 4.88
CA GLY A 32 17.49 2.80 4.70
C GLY A 32 17.84 3.61 5.94
N TRP A 33 17.52 3.09 7.12
CA TRP A 33 17.84 3.72 8.40
C TRP A 33 19.32 3.47 8.78
N PRO A 34 20.07 4.49 9.26
CA PRO A 34 19.67 5.89 9.35
C PRO A 34 19.49 6.53 7.97
N PHE A 35 18.45 7.35 7.81
CA PHE A 35 18.08 7.90 6.50
C PHE A 35 19.24 8.62 5.82
N LEU A 36 19.48 8.22 4.57
CA LEU A 36 20.60 8.69 3.76
C LEU A 36 20.13 9.81 2.81
N PRO A 37 21.01 10.75 2.42
CA PRO A 37 20.68 11.83 1.48
C PRO A 37 20.62 11.35 0.01
N ARG A 38 20.15 10.12 -0.22
CA ARG A 38 19.95 9.52 -1.54
C ARG A 38 18.57 8.91 -1.62
N VAL A 39 17.98 8.93 -2.81
CA VAL A 39 16.67 8.31 -3.03
C VAL A 39 16.80 6.79 -2.95
N THR A 40 15.99 6.16 -2.11
CA THR A 40 15.91 4.70 -1.94
C THR A 40 14.53 4.19 -2.41
N PRO A 41 14.36 2.87 -2.60
CA PRO A 41 13.04 2.28 -2.83
C PRO A 41 12.00 2.71 -1.77
N PHE A 42 12.41 2.82 -0.51
CA PHE A 42 11.57 3.35 0.57
C PHE A 42 11.20 4.82 0.37
N THR A 43 12.13 5.69 -0.04
CA THR A 43 11.77 7.09 -0.34
C THR A 43 10.77 7.17 -1.50
N PHE A 44 10.94 6.35 -2.54
CA PHE A 44 9.98 6.27 -3.65
C PHE A 44 8.61 5.76 -3.19
N SER A 45 8.53 4.84 -2.23
CA SER A 45 7.25 4.33 -1.75
C SER A 45 6.40 5.38 -1.04
N LEU A 46 7.01 6.45 -0.52
CA LEU A 46 6.30 7.59 0.06
C LEU A 46 5.47 8.37 -0.98
N LEU A 47 5.72 8.21 -2.29
CA LEU A 47 4.86 8.76 -3.35
C LEU A 47 3.43 8.18 -3.30
N ALA A 48 3.20 7.07 -2.60
CA ALA A 48 1.87 6.55 -2.38
C ALA A 48 0.94 7.60 -1.73
N TYR A 49 1.44 8.40 -0.79
CA TYR A 49 0.64 9.39 -0.05
C TYR A 49 0.13 10.57 -0.89
N PRO A 50 0.96 11.27 -1.69
CA PRO A 50 0.44 12.28 -2.60
C PRO A 50 -0.50 11.67 -3.64
N ILE A 51 -0.28 10.44 -4.09
CA ILE A 51 -1.23 9.76 -5.01
C ILE A 51 -2.56 9.49 -4.31
N PHE A 52 -2.56 8.98 -3.08
CA PHE A 52 -3.78 8.82 -2.27
C PHE A 52 -4.53 10.15 -2.15
N LEU A 53 -3.84 11.24 -1.83
CA LEU A 53 -4.43 12.57 -1.74
C LEU A 53 -5.10 12.99 -3.06
N LEU A 54 -4.42 12.80 -4.20
CA LEU A 54 -4.99 13.10 -5.52
C LEU A 54 -6.25 12.26 -5.80
N ILE A 55 -6.29 10.99 -5.41
CA ILE A 55 -7.49 10.13 -5.55
C ILE A 55 -8.66 10.65 -4.68
N PHE A 56 -8.40 11.13 -3.47
CA PHE A 56 -9.43 11.74 -2.62
C PHE A 56 -9.99 13.02 -3.23
N LEU A 57 -9.14 13.84 -3.84
CA LEU A 57 -9.53 15.12 -4.46
C LEU A 57 -10.24 14.94 -5.80
N ALA A 58 -10.01 13.83 -6.51
CA ALA A 58 -10.57 13.56 -7.83
C ALA A 58 -12.05 13.10 -7.82
N GLN A 59 -12.88 13.56 -6.88
CA GLN A 59 -14.27 13.10 -6.72
C GLN A 59 -15.12 13.29 -7.99
N ALA A 60 -14.94 14.41 -8.69
CA ALA A 60 -15.67 14.73 -9.91
C ALA A 60 -15.13 14.03 -11.17
N LYS A 61 -13.96 13.36 -11.06
CA LYS A 61 -13.28 12.72 -12.19
C LYS A 61 -13.05 11.23 -11.87
N PRO A 62 -14.08 10.38 -11.99
CA PRO A 62 -14.02 9.02 -11.45
C PRO A 62 -12.94 8.14 -12.11
N TRP A 63 -12.64 8.36 -13.40
CA TRP A 63 -11.53 7.69 -14.08
C TRP A 63 -10.14 8.04 -13.52
N TYR A 64 -9.94 9.24 -12.96
CA TYR A 64 -8.68 9.60 -12.31
C TYR A 64 -8.51 8.81 -11.00
N ARG A 65 -9.61 8.49 -10.31
CA ARG A 65 -9.59 7.65 -9.11
C ARG A 65 -9.21 6.22 -9.47
N VAL A 66 -9.78 5.66 -10.54
CA VAL A 66 -9.42 4.35 -11.08
C VAL A 66 -7.94 4.32 -11.46
N ALA A 67 -7.47 5.27 -12.27
CA ALA A 67 -6.08 5.32 -12.73
C ALA A 67 -5.10 5.45 -11.56
N GLY A 68 -5.36 6.37 -10.62
CA GLY A 68 -4.52 6.56 -9.43
C GLY A 68 -4.46 5.29 -8.57
N THR A 69 -5.59 4.64 -8.31
CA THR A 69 -5.61 3.39 -7.53
C THR A 69 -4.92 2.24 -8.28
N ALA A 70 -5.04 2.15 -9.60
CA ALA A 70 -4.33 1.16 -10.40
C ALA A 70 -2.81 1.36 -10.32
N VAL A 71 -2.33 2.60 -10.39
CA VAL A 71 -0.91 2.94 -10.20
C VAL A 71 -0.44 2.50 -8.81
N LEU A 72 -1.20 2.82 -7.74
CA LEU A 72 -0.86 2.39 -6.38
C LEU A 72 -0.80 0.86 -6.23
N PHE A 73 -1.80 0.16 -6.77
CA PHE A 73 -1.87 -1.29 -6.70
C PHE A 73 -0.70 -1.97 -7.42
N LEU A 74 -0.41 -1.55 -8.66
CA LEU A 74 0.71 -2.07 -9.43
C LEU A 74 2.04 -1.74 -8.75
N PHE A 75 2.23 -0.50 -8.31
CA PHE A 75 3.42 -0.08 -7.61
C PHE A 75 3.69 -0.93 -6.36
N ALA A 76 2.69 -1.08 -5.48
CA ALA A 76 2.82 -1.88 -4.25
C ALA A 76 3.09 -3.36 -4.56
N THR A 77 2.37 -3.93 -5.52
CA THR A 77 2.51 -5.35 -5.90
C THR A 77 3.89 -5.63 -6.48
N LEU A 78 4.36 -4.80 -7.40
CA LEU A 78 5.71 -4.93 -7.97
C LEU A 78 6.79 -4.73 -6.90
N ALA A 79 6.61 -3.77 -5.99
CA ALA A 79 7.52 -3.59 -4.86
C ALA A 79 7.62 -4.84 -3.99
N HIS A 80 6.49 -5.46 -3.64
CA HIS A 80 6.47 -6.68 -2.81
C HIS A 80 7.01 -7.93 -3.50
N ILE A 81 7.02 -7.97 -4.83
CA ILE A 81 7.58 -9.08 -5.61
C ILE A 81 9.10 -8.92 -5.77
N PHE A 82 9.55 -7.72 -6.16
CA PHE A 82 10.93 -7.52 -6.65
C PHE A 82 11.86 -6.87 -5.63
N PHE A 83 11.36 -6.01 -4.76
CA PHE A 83 12.18 -5.19 -3.86
C PHE A 83 12.05 -5.62 -2.40
N GLU A 84 10.89 -6.11 -1.99
CA GLU A 84 10.60 -6.49 -0.61
C GLU A 84 9.89 -7.85 -0.50
N PRO A 85 10.57 -8.94 -0.90
CA PRO A 85 9.98 -10.28 -0.87
C PRO A 85 9.48 -10.64 0.52
N MET A 86 8.35 -11.36 0.58
CA MET A 86 7.73 -11.77 1.85
C MET A 86 8.68 -12.56 2.76
N ARG A 87 9.62 -13.30 2.17
CA ARG A 87 10.65 -14.03 2.90
C ARG A 87 11.55 -13.09 3.71
N ASP A 88 12.05 -12.03 3.09
CA ASP A 88 12.98 -11.11 3.74
C ASP A 88 12.27 -10.34 4.85
N LYS A 89 11.00 -9.97 4.62
CA LYS A 89 10.12 -9.38 5.63
C LYS A 89 10.03 -10.20 6.91
N PHE A 90 9.85 -11.51 6.75
CA PHE A 90 9.78 -12.45 7.88
C PHE A 90 11.14 -12.63 8.53
N HIS A 91 12.19 -12.83 7.73
CA HIS A 91 13.55 -13.06 8.22
C HIS A 91 14.02 -11.93 9.12
N THR A 92 13.81 -10.67 8.74
CA THR A 92 14.30 -9.53 9.54
C THR A 92 13.66 -9.44 10.93
N TRP A 93 12.37 -9.78 11.04
CA TRP A 93 11.71 -9.88 12.34
C TRP A 93 12.09 -11.14 13.11
N ALA A 94 12.14 -12.30 12.46
CA ALA A 94 12.32 -13.59 13.11
C ALA A 94 13.78 -13.90 13.46
N TYR A 95 14.71 -13.57 12.57
CA TYR A 95 16.07 -14.10 12.55
C TYR A 95 17.14 -13.06 12.22
N ARG A 96 16.80 -11.76 12.19
CA ARG A 96 17.64 -10.64 11.73
C ARG A 96 17.73 -10.54 10.21
N SER A 97 18.15 -9.38 9.72
CA SER A 97 18.14 -9.11 8.28
C SER A 97 19.15 -10.00 7.54
N ASN A 98 18.71 -10.53 6.41
CA ASN A 98 19.50 -11.27 5.44
C ASN A 98 19.79 -10.45 4.18
N LEU A 99 19.41 -9.16 4.18
CA LEU A 99 19.51 -8.30 3.01
C LEU A 99 20.97 -7.89 2.77
N PRO A 100 21.44 -7.85 1.50
CA PRO A 100 22.76 -7.32 1.19
C PRO A 100 22.94 -5.91 1.76
N GLY A 101 24.03 -5.71 2.51
CA GLY A 101 24.34 -4.44 3.17
C GLY A 101 23.78 -4.28 4.59
N HIS A 102 22.85 -5.13 5.03
CA HIS A 102 22.28 -5.13 6.39
C HIS A 102 22.36 -6.53 7.04
N VAL A 103 23.20 -7.43 6.52
CA VAL A 103 23.28 -8.82 6.98
C VAL A 103 23.61 -8.88 8.47
N GLY A 104 22.74 -9.54 9.24
CA GLY A 104 22.88 -9.72 10.68
C GLY A 104 22.41 -8.54 11.52
N GLU A 105 21.97 -7.44 10.90
CA GLU A 105 21.39 -6.31 11.63
C GLU A 105 20.03 -6.67 12.23
N GLN A 106 19.79 -6.18 13.45
CA GLN A 106 18.51 -6.31 14.13
C GLN A 106 17.56 -5.18 13.72
N ASN A 107 16.26 -5.41 13.89
CA ASN A 107 15.25 -4.36 13.83
C ASN A 107 15.47 -3.31 14.95
N MET A 108 14.82 -2.15 14.83
CA MET A 108 14.94 -1.02 15.75
C MET A 108 14.62 -1.38 17.21
N LEU A 109 13.82 -2.42 17.44
CA LEU A 109 13.39 -2.82 18.78
C LEU A 109 14.41 -3.76 19.47
N GLY A 110 15.44 -4.22 18.76
CA GLY A 110 16.53 -5.01 19.33
C GLY A 110 16.17 -6.45 19.71
N PHE A 111 14.99 -6.95 19.32
CA PHE A 111 14.56 -8.32 19.62
C PHE A 111 14.03 -9.04 18.39
N ASN A 112 14.03 -10.37 18.42
CA ASN A 112 13.50 -11.20 17.35
C ASN A 112 12.12 -11.76 17.69
N SER A 113 11.20 -11.80 16.74
CA SER A 113 9.85 -12.33 16.90
C SER A 113 9.29 -12.88 15.59
N GLU A 114 9.07 -14.20 15.53
CA GLU A 114 8.41 -14.86 14.41
C GLU A 114 6.98 -14.35 14.21
N PHE A 115 6.28 -14.05 15.32
CA PHE A 115 4.93 -13.48 15.27
C PHE A 115 4.91 -12.15 14.52
N LEU A 116 5.84 -11.23 14.83
CA LEU A 116 5.96 -9.96 14.09
C LEU A 116 6.34 -10.19 12.62
N GLY A 117 7.14 -11.22 12.33
CA GLY A 117 7.42 -11.65 10.96
C GLY A 117 6.16 -12.04 10.19
N VAL A 118 5.29 -12.86 10.79
CA VAL A 118 3.99 -13.22 10.19
C VAL A 118 3.11 -11.99 10.03
N CYS A 119 3.01 -11.14 11.06
CA CYS A 119 2.24 -9.90 10.99
C CYS A 119 2.69 -9.02 9.83
N SER A 120 3.99 -8.89 9.60
CA SER A 120 4.52 -8.10 8.49
C SER A 120 4.10 -8.62 7.12
N ILE A 121 4.17 -9.94 6.90
CA ILE A 121 3.66 -10.57 5.68
C ILE A 121 2.16 -10.29 5.53
N VAL A 122 1.38 -10.50 6.59
CA VAL A 122 -0.07 -10.30 6.58
C VAL A 122 -0.41 -8.84 6.23
N ILE A 123 0.29 -7.86 6.81
CA ILE A 123 0.09 -6.44 6.52
C ILE A 123 0.35 -6.15 5.03
N ALA A 124 1.43 -6.69 4.46
CA ALA A 124 1.77 -6.49 3.04
C ALA A 124 0.72 -7.10 2.10
N VAL A 125 0.24 -8.30 2.41
CA VAL A 125 -0.84 -8.97 1.66
C VAL A 125 -2.15 -8.19 1.78
N LEU A 126 -2.52 -7.78 3.00
CA LEU A 126 -3.74 -6.99 3.24
C LEU A 126 -3.71 -5.66 2.50
N LEU A 127 -2.55 -5.00 2.40
CA LEU A 127 -2.40 -3.77 1.62
C LEU A 127 -2.73 -4.01 0.14
N SER A 128 -2.14 -5.06 -0.44
CA SER A 128 -2.37 -5.42 -1.85
C SER A 128 -3.83 -5.76 -2.12
N LEU A 129 -4.46 -6.54 -1.23
CA LEU A 129 -5.88 -6.88 -1.33
C LEU A 129 -6.80 -5.67 -1.15
N ALA A 130 -6.48 -4.77 -0.21
CA ALA A 130 -7.26 -3.55 0.01
C ALA A 130 -7.19 -2.61 -1.20
N LEU A 131 -6.01 -2.44 -1.80
CA LEU A 131 -5.83 -1.66 -3.03
C LEU A 131 -6.58 -2.27 -4.22
N LEU A 132 -6.53 -3.61 -4.38
CA LEU A 132 -7.28 -4.30 -5.42
C LEU A 132 -8.79 -4.14 -5.22
N ALA A 133 -9.29 -4.35 -4.01
CA ALA A 133 -10.71 -4.16 -3.69
C ALA A 133 -11.16 -2.71 -3.94
N THR A 134 -10.32 -1.73 -3.58
CA THR A 134 -10.58 -0.31 -3.86
C THR A 134 -10.65 -0.04 -5.36
N LEU A 135 -9.72 -0.60 -6.14
CA LEU A 135 -9.68 -0.45 -7.60
C LEU A 135 -10.95 -1.01 -8.24
N LEU A 136 -11.32 -2.24 -7.90
CA LEU A 136 -12.53 -2.89 -8.40
C LEU A 136 -13.80 -2.12 -8.01
N SER A 137 -13.84 -1.58 -6.78
CA SER A 137 -14.96 -0.76 -6.32
C SER A 137 -15.09 0.54 -7.11
N PHE A 138 -13.98 1.21 -7.46
CA PHE A 138 -14.04 2.40 -8.32
C PHE A 138 -14.43 2.10 -9.76
N ILE A 139 -13.98 0.98 -10.32
CA ILE A 139 -14.41 0.54 -11.65
C ILE A 139 -15.92 0.29 -11.65
N ALA A 140 -16.44 -0.42 -10.64
CA ALA A 140 -17.87 -0.68 -10.50
C ALA A 140 -18.69 0.62 -10.36
N ASP A 141 -18.18 1.61 -9.61
CA ASP A 141 -18.83 2.92 -9.48
C ASP A 141 -18.90 3.68 -10.82
N VAL A 142 -17.85 3.59 -11.65
CA VAL A 142 -17.85 4.17 -13.01
C VAL A 142 -18.91 3.51 -13.88
N SER A 143 -18.94 2.17 -13.92
CA SER A 143 -19.89 1.42 -14.75
C SER A 143 -21.34 1.77 -14.41
N ARG A 144 -21.70 1.76 -13.12
CA ARG A 144 -23.04 2.13 -12.65
C ARG A 144 -23.42 3.58 -12.98
N GLY A 145 -22.43 4.48 -12.98
CA GLY A 145 -22.63 5.88 -13.34
C GLY A 145 -22.91 6.11 -14.83
N SER A 146 -22.43 5.22 -15.70
CA SER A 146 -22.72 5.24 -17.13
C SER A 146 -24.13 4.70 -17.42
N ASP A 147 -24.50 3.56 -16.83
CA ASP A 147 -25.82 2.94 -17.02
C ASP A 147 -26.97 3.90 -16.66
N ASN A 148 -26.83 4.65 -15.57
CA ASN A 148 -27.83 5.62 -15.12
C ASN A 148 -28.00 6.83 -16.06
N LYS A 149 -27.01 7.15 -16.91
CA LYS A 149 -27.11 8.24 -17.90
C LYS A 149 -27.82 7.81 -19.18
N GLU A 150 -27.82 6.53 -19.48
CA GLU A 150 -28.42 5.96 -20.70
C GLU A 150 -29.90 5.57 -20.52
N ALA A 151 -30.39 5.50 -19.27
CA ALA A 151 -31.81 5.25 -19.02
C ALA A 151 -32.69 6.38 -19.59
N PRO A 152 -33.66 6.08 -20.47
CA PRO A 152 -34.54 7.09 -21.04
C PRO A 152 -35.37 7.77 -19.93
N PRO A 153 -35.68 9.07 -20.06
CA PRO A 153 -36.52 9.75 -19.08
C PRO A 153 -37.90 9.08 -19.06
N VAL A 154 -38.29 8.57 -17.89
CA VAL A 154 -39.65 8.11 -17.65
C VAL A 154 -40.57 9.32 -17.77
N ARG A 155 -41.34 9.37 -18.86
CA ARG A 155 -42.40 10.36 -19.08
C ARG A 155 -43.68 9.93 -18.38
#